data_AF-A0AAN7N8V7-F1
#
_entry.id   AF-A0AAN7N8V7-F1
#
_cell.length_a   1.000
_cell.length_b   1.000
_cell.length_c   1.000
_cell.angle_alpha   90.00
_cell.angle_beta   90.00
_cell.angle_gamma   90.00
#
_symmetry.space_group_name_H-M   'P 1'
#
loop_
_entity.id
_entity.type
_entity.pdbx_description
1 polymer ?
#
loop_
_entity_poly.entity_id
_entity_poly.type
_entity_poly.pdbx_seq_one_letter_code
_entity_poly.pdbx_strand_id
1 'polypeptide(L)'
;MVHDMCSKKEVYRLWKGSQIAIEDYKNLARACRDAVRKAKVQLELKLAKDVKNNKKGFFRYVSSKQKHREDRGPLLNRAGKLVTNNADKAEILSTFFASVFTGIAGPQITGSSSYDSTCVDPPVAEEGLVCGLLQGLDPHKSTGLDGIHPGVLREVADIVARPLSIISEKLWRSGDIPDDWKRANVIPIYKKGPKEDPGNYRPISLASVPEKVME
;
A
#
# COMPACT_ATOMS: atom_id res chain seq x y z
N MET A 1 -15.64 -5.37 -29.18
CA MET A 1 -15.64 -5.15 -27.71
C MET A 1 -16.56 -6.12 -26.97
N VAL A 2 -17.87 -6.19 -27.27
CA VAL A 2 -18.78 -7.17 -26.64
C VAL A 2 -18.41 -8.62 -27.01
N HIS A 3 -18.01 -8.84 -28.26
CA HIS A 3 -17.55 -10.15 -28.76
C HIS A 3 -16.34 -10.67 -27.97
N ASP A 4 -15.30 -9.85 -27.77
CA ASP A 4 -14.08 -10.25 -27.04
C ASP A 4 -14.34 -10.53 -25.55
N MET A 5 -15.25 -9.78 -24.92
CA MET A 5 -15.61 -9.98 -23.51
C MET A 5 -16.41 -11.27 -23.29
N CYS A 6 -17.31 -11.62 -24.21
CA CYS A 6 -17.99 -12.92 -24.21
C CYS A 6 -16.97 -14.06 -24.35
N SER A 7 -16.01 -13.94 -25.27
CA SER A 7 -14.94 -14.94 -25.45
C SER A 7 -14.09 -15.14 -24.20
N LYS A 8 -13.77 -14.10 -23.43
CA LYS A 8 -12.97 -14.27 -22.18
C LYS A 8 -13.66 -15.15 -21.14
N LYS A 9 -14.99 -15.01 -20.98
CA LYS A 9 -15.77 -15.79 -20.01
C LYS A 9 -15.98 -17.24 -20.46
N GLU A 10 -16.11 -17.45 -21.77
CA GLU A 10 -16.09 -18.77 -22.42
C GLU A 10 -14.77 -19.49 -22.14
N VAL A 11 -13.66 -18.83 -22.46
CA VAL A 11 -12.30 -19.38 -22.39
C VAL A 11 -11.86 -19.63 -20.95
N TYR A 12 -12.29 -18.80 -19.99
CA TYR A 12 -12.08 -19.11 -18.57
C TYR A 12 -12.77 -20.42 -18.15
N ARG A 13 -14.00 -20.67 -18.62
CA ARG A 13 -14.72 -21.93 -18.33
C ARG A 13 -14.02 -23.14 -18.95
N LEU A 14 -13.56 -23.01 -20.20
CA LEU A 14 -12.83 -24.06 -20.90
C LEU A 14 -11.48 -24.38 -20.22
N TRP A 15 -10.74 -23.35 -19.79
CA TRP A 15 -9.48 -23.53 -19.05
C TRP A 15 -9.71 -24.22 -17.71
N LYS A 16 -10.76 -23.81 -16.98
CA LYS A 16 -11.10 -24.42 -15.70
C LYS A 16 -11.58 -25.87 -15.83
N GLY A 17 -12.10 -26.24 -17.00
CA GLY A 17 -12.44 -27.62 -17.37
C GLY A 17 -11.29 -28.41 -18.01
N SER A 18 -10.05 -27.89 -17.97
CA SER A 18 -8.85 -28.51 -18.55
C SER A 18 -8.89 -28.74 -20.07
N GLN A 19 -9.74 -28.02 -20.80
CA GLN A 19 -9.93 -28.19 -22.25
C GLN A 19 -8.99 -27.31 -23.10
N ILE A 20 -8.36 -26.31 -22.50
CA ILE A 20 -7.42 -25.41 -23.17
C ILE A 20 -6.20 -25.13 -22.29
N ALA A 21 -5.08 -24.77 -22.90
CA ALA A 21 -3.88 -24.42 -22.16
C ALA A 21 -4.05 -23.09 -21.40
N ILE A 22 -3.37 -22.98 -20.24
CA ILE A 22 -3.36 -21.74 -19.45
C ILE A 22 -2.81 -20.55 -20.25
N GLU A 23 -1.94 -20.81 -21.23
CA GLU A 23 -1.32 -19.79 -22.06
C GLU A 23 -2.31 -19.15 -23.03
N ASP A 24 -3.22 -19.94 -23.61
CA ASP A 24 -4.29 -19.44 -24.48
C ASP A 24 -5.24 -18.53 -23.70
N TYR A 25 -5.59 -18.93 -22.47
CA TYR A 25 -6.37 -18.09 -21.56
C TYR A 25 -5.64 -16.78 -21.20
N LYS A 26 -4.35 -16.85 -20.87
CA LYS A 26 -3.55 -15.66 -20.54
C LYS A 26 -3.45 -14.69 -21.72
N ASN A 27 -3.24 -15.21 -22.93
CA ASN A 27 -3.15 -14.42 -24.16
C ASN A 27 -4.48 -13.73 -24.47
N LEU A 28 -5.60 -14.44 -24.40
CA LEU A 28 -6.91 -13.84 -24.59
C LEU A 28 -7.24 -12.82 -23.49
N ALA A 29 -6.91 -13.13 -22.24
CA ALA A 29 -7.12 -12.21 -21.12
C ALA A 29 -6.29 -10.93 -21.29
N ARG A 30 -5.06 -11.03 -21.81
CA ARG A 30 -4.21 -9.88 -22.18
C ARG A 30 -4.84 -9.07 -23.31
N ALA A 31 -5.22 -9.71 -24.41
CA ALA A 31 -5.88 -9.04 -25.54
C ALA A 31 -7.15 -8.29 -25.10
N CYS A 32 -7.97 -8.90 -24.25
CA CYS A 32 -9.16 -8.25 -23.69
C CYS A 32 -8.80 -7.03 -22.82
N ARG A 33 -7.79 -7.14 -21.95
CA ARG A 33 -7.31 -6.00 -21.14
C ARG A 33 -6.82 -4.87 -22.04
N ASP A 34 -6.07 -5.19 -23.09
CA ASP A 34 -5.53 -4.21 -24.02
C ASP A 34 -6.63 -3.53 -24.83
N ALA A 35 -7.65 -4.27 -25.29
CA ALA A 35 -8.82 -3.71 -25.96
C ALA A 35 -9.60 -2.76 -25.04
N VAL A 36 -9.82 -3.14 -23.77
CA VAL A 36 -10.46 -2.27 -22.77
C VAL A 36 -9.64 -1.02 -22.52
N ARG A 37 -8.32 -1.15 -22.37
CA ARG A 37 -7.41 -0.02 -22.20
C ARG A 37 -7.46 0.92 -23.40
N LYS A 38 -7.37 0.40 -24.64
CA LYS A 38 -7.43 1.19 -25.87
C LYS A 38 -8.75 1.94 -26.01
N ALA A 39 -9.88 1.27 -25.80
CA ALA A 39 -11.20 1.90 -25.88
C ALA A 39 -11.39 2.97 -24.80
N LYS A 40 -10.86 2.74 -23.58
CA LYS A 40 -10.87 3.74 -22.51
C LYS A 40 -10.07 4.99 -22.90
N VAL A 41 -8.85 4.82 -23.40
CA VAL A 41 -8.00 5.93 -23.87
C VAL A 41 -8.69 6.70 -25.00
N GLN A 42 -9.31 6.01 -25.95
CA GLN A 42 -10.06 6.64 -27.04
C GLN A 42 -11.27 7.45 -26.54
N LEU A 43 -12.01 6.92 -25.56
CA LEU A 43 -13.11 7.65 -24.92
C LEU A 43 -12.61 8.92 -24.22
N GLU A 44 -11.54 8.81 -23.44
CA GLU A 44 -10.93 9.93 -22.73
C GLU A 44 -10.43 11.01 -23.69
N LEU A 45 -9.75 10.61 -24.78
CA LEU A 45 -9.34 11.52 -25.85
C LEU A 45 -10.52 12.20 -26.53
N LYS A 46 -11.60 11.47 -26.81
CA LYS A 46 -12.81 12.03 -27.42
C LYS A 46 -13.45 13.08 -26.50
N LEU A 47 -13.57 12.77 -25.21
CA LEU A 47 -14.11 13.70 -24.21
C LEU A 47 -13.24 14.94 -24.05
N ALA A 48 -11.90 14.79 -24.06
CA ALA A 48 -10.98 15.91 -23.97
C ALA A 48 -11.03 16.82 -25.20
N LYS A 49 -11.08 16.23 -26.42
CA LYS A 49 -11.19 16.99 -27.67
C LYS A 49 -12.53 17.73 -27.79
N ASP A 50 -13.61 17.11 -27.33
CA ASP A 50 -14.96 17.68 -27.40
C ASP A 50 -15.31 18.56 -26.18
N VAL A 51 -14.36 18.87 -25.30
CA VAL A 51 -14.62 19.64 -24.07
C VAL A 51 -15.23 21.01 -24.36
N LYS A 52 -14.86 21.64 -25.49
CA LYS A 52 -15.39 22.95 -25.88
C LYS A 52 -16.89 22.90 -26.19
N ASN A 53 -17.37 21.83 -26.82
CA ASN A 53 -18.77 21.67 -27.19
C ASN A 53 -19.59 20.93 -26.12
N ASN A 54 -18.96 20.07 -25.33
CA ASN A 54 -19.63 19.20 -24.34
C ASN A 54 -18.91 19.21 -22.98
N LYS A 55 -18.79 20.39 -22.37
CA LYS A 55 -18.23 20.58 -21.02
C LYS A 55 -18.89 19.67 -19.99
N LYS A 56 -20.22 19.55 -20.02
CA LYS A 56 -21.00 18.73 -19.07
C LYS A 56 -20.68 17.23 -19.18
N GLY A 57 -20.47 16.72 -20.38
CA GLY A 57 -20.03 15.33 -20.61
C GLY A 57 -18.66 15.05 -20.01
N PHE A 58 -17.69 15.94 -20.28
CA PHE A 58 -16.33 15.84 -19.75
C PHE A 58 -16.31 15.87 -18.21
N PHE A 59 -16.90 16.90 -17.59
CA PHE A 59 -16.87 17.02 -16.13
C PHE A 59 -17.66 15.91 -15.43
N ARG A 60 -18.76 15.42 -16.01
CA ARG A 60 -19.45 14.23 -15.50
C ARG A 60 -18.56 12.99 -15.50
N TYR A 61 -17.76 12.78 -16.55
CA TYR A 61 -16.77 11.70 -16.57
C TYR A 61 -15.71 11.90 -15.48
N VAL A 62 -15.15 13.10 -15.35
CA VAL A 62 -14.16 13.44 -14.31
C VAL A 62 -14.73 13.21 -12.91
N SER A 63 -15.90 13.74 -12.60
CA SER A 63 -16.57 13.54 -11.30
C SER A 63 -16.86 12.08 -11.02
N SER A 64 -17.18 11.27 -12.05
CA SER A 64 -17.37 9.82 -11.87
C SER A 64 -16.08 9.10 -11.48
N LYS A 65 -14.92 9.61 -11.92
CA LYS A 65 -13.58 9.08 -11.56
C LYS A 65 -13.07 9.62 -10.23
N GLN A 66 -13.54 10.80 -9.83
CA GLN A 66 -13.21 11.44 -8.56
C GLN A 66 -14.16 11.05 -7.41
N LYS A 67 -15.11 10.13 -7.62
CA LYS A 67 -15.91 9.58 -6.52
C LYS A 67 -14.94 9.05 -5.45
N HIS A 68 -14.87 9.78 -4.33
CA HIS A 68 -14.11 9.37 -3.17
C HIS A 68 -14.60 7.97 -2.79
N ARG A 69 -13.66 7.04 -2.53
CA ARG A 69 -14.04 5.74 -1.98
C ARG A 69 -14.90 6.00 -0.74
N GLU A 70 -16.00 5.27 -0.65
CA GLU A 70 -17.02 5.40 0.38
C GLU A 70 -16.42 5.81 1.72
N ASP A 71 -16.97 6.87 2.32
CA ASP A 71 -16.81 7.10 3.75
C ASP A 71 -16.99 5.75 4.45
N ARG A 72 -15.97 5.30 5.19
CA ARG A 72 -16.08 4.07 5.96
C ARG A 72 -17.28 4.32 6.87
N GLY A 73 -18.35 3.57 6.67
CA GLY A 73 -19.65 3.81 7.31
C GLY A 73 -19.55 4.08 8.82
N PRO A 74 -20.63 4.56 9.44
CA PRO A 74 -20.60 4.94 10.84
C PRO A 74 -20.07 3.80 11.73
N LEU A 75 -19.26 4.13 12.74
CA LEU A 75 -18.76 3.14 13.70
C LEU A 75 -19.55 3.20 15.00
N LEU A 76 -19.70 2.07 15.67
CA LEU A 76 -20.27 1.99 17.01
C LEU A 76 -19.18 2.32 18.03
N ASN A 77 -19.46 3.28 18.89
CA ASN A 77 -18.66 3.52 20.08
C ASN A 77 -19.01 2.50 21.18
N ARG A 78 -18.25 2.52 22.29
CA ARG A 78 -18.51 1.65 23.46
C ARG A 78 -19.89 1.84 24.10
N ALA A 79 -20.52 2.99 23.87
CA ALA A 79 -21.86 3.31 24.36
C ALA A 79 -22.99 2.86 23.39
N GLY A 80 -22.66 2.17 22.30
CA GLY A 80 -23.64 1.70 21.30
C GLY A 80 -24.18 2.79 20.37
N LYS A 81 -23.57 3.98 20.36
CA LYS A 81 -23.94 5.10 19.48
C LYS A 81 -23.12 5.06 18.18
N LEU A 82 -23.81 5.30 17.06
CA LEU A 82 -23.19 5.45 15.75
C LEU A 82 -22.47 6.80 15.62
N VAL A 83 -21.22 6.73 15.16
CA VAL A 83 -20.31 7.85 14.99
C VAL A 83 -19.96 8.01 13.52
N THR A 84 -20.23 9.19 12.97
CA THR A 84 -19.99 9.53 11.56
C THR A 84 -18.75 10.40 11.35
N ASN A 85 -18.30 11.12 12.38
CA ASN A 85 -17.12 11.98 12.30
C ASN A 85 -15.84 11.14 12.18
N ASN A 86 -14.96 11.50 11.24
CA ASN A 86 -13.71 10.79 10.98
C ASN A 86 -12.72 10.84 12.15
N ALA A 87 -12.66 11.94 12.91
CA ALA A 87 -11.77 12.04 14.07
C ALA A 87 -12.20 11.07 15.17
N ASP A 88 -13.48 11.07 15.50
CA ASP A 88 -14.06 10.17 16.50
C ASP A 88 -13.96 8.68 16.05
N LYS A 89 -14.17 8.40 14.76
CA LYS A 89 -13.96 7.07 14.18
C LYS A 89 -12.50 6.61 14.34
N ALA A 90 -11.54 7.50 14.07
CA ALA A 90 -10.12 7.20 14.22
C ALA A 90 -9.76 6.91 15.68
N GLU A 91 -10.31 7.67 16.61
CA GLU A 91 -10.11 7.46 18.05
C GLU A 91 -10.67 6.11 18.52
N ILE A 92 -11.89 5.75 18.09
CA ILE A 92 -12.51 4.46 18.39
C ILE A 92 -11.63 3.30 17.90
N LEU A 93 -11.16 3.38 16.65
CA LEU A 93 -10.31 2.35 16.06
C LEU A 93 -8.94 2.30 16.73
N SER A 94 -8.32 3.45 17.03
CA SER A 94 -7.06 3.56 17.75
C SER A 94 -7.13 2.90 19.12
N THR A 95 -8.13 3.30 19.92
CA THR A 95 -8.39 2.74 21.25
C THR A 95 -8.68 1.23 21.18
N PHE A 96 -9.45 0.77 20.19
CA PHE A 96 -9.73 -0.65 20.00
C PHE A 96 -8.48 -1.44 19.62
N PHE A 97 -7.69 -0.97 18.65
CA PHE A 97 -6.45 -1.63 18.24
C PHE A 97 -5.43 -1.70 19.37
N ALA A 98 -5.28 -0.64 20.16
CA ALA A 98 -4.45 -0.66 21.36
C ALA A 98 -4.98 -1.66 22.41
N SER A 99 -6.29 -1.75 22.58
CA SER A 99 -6.94 -2.68 23.52
C SER A 99 -6.75 -4.15 23.18
N VAL A 100 -6.74 -4.52 21.88
CA VAL A 100 -6.52 -5.91 21.45
C VAL A 100 -5.05 -6.25 21.33
N PHE A 101 -4.17 -5.25 21.35
CA PHE A 101 -2.74 -5.43 21.45
C PHE A 101 -2.41 -5.84 22.89
N THR A 102 -2.60 -7.12 23.21
CA THR A 102 -2.04 -7.71 24.42
C THR A 102 -0.54 -7.57 24.30
N GLY A 103 0.03 -6.64 25.05
CA GLY A 103 1.46 -6.39 25.02
C GLY A 103 2.21 -7.71 25.09
N ILE A 104 3.11 -7.91 24.13
CA ILE A 104 4.41 -8.42 24.52
C ILE A 104 4.86 -7.39 25.56
N ALA A 105 4.61 -7.65 26.84
CA ALA A 105 5.51 -7.15 27.86
C ALA A 105 6.85 -7.62 27.32
N GLY A 106 7.60 -6.70 26.68
CA GLY A 106 8.90 -7.02 26.14
C GLY A 106 9.64 -7.80 27.22
N PRO A 107 10.52 -8.75 26.87
CA PRO A 107 11.60 -9.01 27.79
C PRO A 107 12.14 -7.61 28.14
N GLN A 108 11.93 -7.18 29.38
CA GLN A 108 12.80 -6.17 29.96
C GLN A 108 14.16 -6.79 29.71
N ILE A 109 14.99 -6.19 28.86
CA ILE A 109 16.41 -6.58 28.78
C ILE A 109 17.04 -6.04 30.08
N THR A 110 16.57 -6.56 31.21
CA THR A 110 17.23 -6.56 32.50
C THR A 110 18.01 -7.86 32.52
N GLY A 111 19.12 -7.86 31.81
CA GLY A 111 19.98 -9.01 31.69
C GLY A 111 21.32 -8.55 31.15
N SER A 112 22.27 -8.34 32.06
CA SER A 112 23.69 -8.57 31.77
C SER A 112 23.85 -10.01 31.29
N SER A 113 23.48 -10.31 30.05
CA SER A 113 24.03 -11.45 29.35
C SER A 113 25.27 -10.93 28.66
N SER A 114 26.43 -11.38 29.13
CA SER A 114 27.69 -11.19 28.41
C SER A 114 27.47 -11.60 26.97
N TYR A 115 27.42 -10.63 26.07
CA TYR A 115 27.56 -10.90 24.65
C TYR A 115 28.96 -11.49 24.52
N ASP A 116 29.03 -12.78 24.20
CA ASP A 116 30.27 -13.34 23.70
C ASP A 116 30.60 -12.52 22.46
N SER A 117 31.67 -11.73 22.56
CA SER A 117 32.12 -10.76 21.58
C SER A 117 32.72 -11.49 20.39
N THR A 118 31.90 -12.25 19.67
CA THR A 118 32.12 -12.42 18.26
C THR A 118 31.66 -11.13 17.62
N CYS A 119 32.64 -10.31 17.22
CA CYS A 119 32.45 -9.14 16.37
C CYS A 119 31.78 -9.62 15.08
N VAL A 120 30.46 -9.68 15.09
CA VAL A 120 29.70 -9.75 13.84
C VAL A 120 29.86 -8.36 13.27
N ASP A 121 30.78 -8.24 12.31
CA ASP A 121 30.92 -6.99 11.58
C ASP A 121 29.52 -6.54 11.14
N PRO A 122 29.16 -5.26 11.33
CA PRO A 122 27.86 -4.79 10.86
C PRO A 122 27.73 -5.21 9.40
N PRO A 123 26.57 -5.75 8.97
CA PRO A 123 26.37 -6.04 7.56
C PRO A 123 26.71 -4.75 6.86
N VAL A 124 27.81 -4.75 6.10
CA VAL A 124 28.26 -3.57 5.37
C VAL A 124 27.04 -3.21 4.55
N ALA A 125 26.37 -2.12 4.91
CA ALA A 125 25.26 -1.59 4.15
C ALA A 125 25.93 -1.06 2.88
N GLU A 126 26.28 -1.98 2.00
CA GLU A 126 26.99 -1.66 0.79
C GLU A 126 26.08 -0.71 0.04
N GLU A 127 26.61 0.46 -0.30
CA GLU A 127 25.86 1.48 -1.03
C GLU A 127 25.17 0.88 -2.25
N GLY A 128 25.82 -0.09 -2.92
CA GLY A 128 25.25 -0.85 -4.03
C GLY A 128 24.01 -1.69 -3.65
N LEU A 129 23.98 -2.30 -2.47
CA LEU A 129 22.82 -3.07 -1.99
C LEU A 129 21.64 -2.14 -1.66
N VAL A 130 21.89 -1.03 -0.96
CA VAL A 130 20.87 -0.03 -0.66
C VAL A 130 20.33 0.58 -1.96
N CYS A 131 21.21 0.91 -2.91
CA CYS A 131 20.80 1.40 -4.23
C CYS A 131 19.94 0.38 -4.98
N GLY A 132 20.32 -0.90 -4.99
CA GLY A 132 19.54 -1.97 -5.60
C GLY A 132 18.14 -2.13 -4.98
N LEU A 133 18.03 -2.04 -3.65
CA LEU A 133 16.74 -2.07 -2.95
C LEU A 133 15.86 -0.88 -3.33
N LEU A 134 16.43 0.33 -3.40
CA LEU A 134 15.72 1.55 -3.80
C LEU A 134 15.25 1.49 -5.25
N GLN A 135 16.08 0.99 -6.16
CA GLN A 135 15.72 0.80 -7.57
C GLN A 135 14.62 -0.25 -7.75
N GLY A 136 14.59 -1.26 -6.85
CA GLY A 136 13.56 -2.30 -6.80
C GLY A 136 12.22 -1.87 -6.20
N LEU A 137 12.10 -0.64 -5.69
CA LEU A 137 10.84 -0.14 -5.13
C LEU A 137 9.72 -0.11 -6.18
N ASP A 138 8.55 -0.58 -5.77
CA ASP A 138 7.33 -0.49 -6.57
C ASP A 138 6.80 0.96 -6.52
N PRO A 139 6.83 1.70 -7.64
CA PRO A 139 6.42 3.10 -7.69
C PRO A 139 4.90 3.28 -7.54
N HIS A 140 4.14 2.20 -7.41
CA HIS A 140 2.69 2.25 -7.16
C HIS A 140 2.32 2.01 -5.71
N LYS A 141 3.31 1.88 -4.81
CA LYS A 141 3.09 1.75 -3.36
C LYS A 141 2.77 3.09 -2.71
N SER A 142 2.09 3.02 -1.58
CA SER A 142 1.72 4.19 -0.78
C SER A 142 2.94 4.84 -0.14
N THR A 143 2.87 6.16 -0.01
CA THR A 143 3.80 6.99 0.75
C THR A 143 3.62 6.80 2.26
N GLY A 144 4.72 6.89 3.02
CA GLY A 144 4.71 6.88 4.49
C GLY A 144 4.28 8.21 5.10
N LEU A 145 4.50 8.38 6.41
CA LEU A 145 4.24 9.66 7.11
C LEU A 145 5.16 10.79 6.67
N ASP A 146 6.33 10.44 6.13
CA ASP A 146 7.35 11.37 5.64
C ASP A 146 6.95 12.10 4.34
N GLY A 147 5.87 11.67 3.67
CA GLY A 147 5.46 12.28 2.39
C GLY A 147 6.36 11.89 1.21
N ILE A 148 7.34 11.02 1.40
CA ILE A 148 8.30 10.62 0.37
C ILE A 148 7.75 9.43 -0.42
N HIS A 149 7.40 9.68 -1.68
CA HIS A 149 6.86 8.63 -2.53
C HIS A 149 7.96 7.65 -2.98
N PRO A 150 7.72 6.32 -3.00
CA PRO A 150 8.71 5.32 -3.41
C PRO A 150 9.29 5.58 -4.81
N GLY A 151 8.45 6.07 -5.73
CA GLY A 151 8.89 6.46 -7.07
C GLY A 151 9.94 7.57 -7.06
N VAL A 152 9.87 8.54 -6.13
CA VAL A 152 10.89 9.59 -6.02
C VAL A 152 12.22 8.99 -5.57
N LEU A 153 12.20 8.17 -4.51
CA LEU A 153 13.41 7.52 -3.98
C LEU A 153 14.08 6.60 -4.99
N ARG A 154 13.28 5.94 -5.84
CA ARG A 154 13.78 5.13 -6.94
C ARG A 154 14.52 5.97 -7.99
N GLU A 155 14.01 7.15 -8.35
CA GLU A 155 14.65 8.04 -9.33
C GLU A 155 15.94 8.67 -8.79
N VAL A 156 16.03 8.91 -7.48
CA VAL A 156 17.22 9.49 -6.84
C VAL A 156 18.10 8.46 -6.11
N ALA A 157 17.90 7.17 -6.40
CA ALA A 157 18.52 6.07 -5.66
C ALA A 157 20.05 6.20 -5.55
N ASP A 158 20.71 6.55 -6.66
CA ASP A 158 22.17 6.71 -6.72
C ASP A 158 22.70 7.83 -5.80
N ILE A 159 21.86 8.82 -5.48
CA ILE A 159 22.23 9.95 -4.62
C ILE A 159 21.93 9.62 -3.16
N VAL A 160 20.80 8.97 -2.88
CA VAL A 160 20.34 8.72 -1.50
C VAL A 160 20.86 7.40 -0.91
N ALA A 161 21.39 6.49 -1.74
CA ALA A 161 21.93 5.21 -1.26
C ALA A 161 23.08 5.40 -0.27
N ARG A 162 24.02 6.31 -0.57
CA ARG A 162 25.17 6.60 0.30
C ARG A 162 24.79 7.21 1.66
N PRO A 163 23.96 8.26 1.75
CA PRO A 163 23.55 8.76 3.06
C PRO A 163 22.71 7.74 3.83
N LEU A 164 21.86 6.95 3.16
CA LEU A 164 21.09 5.90 3.82
C LEU A 164 21.98 4.79 4.37
N SER A 165 23.00 4.33 3.64
CA SER A 165 23.93 3.31 4.16
C SER A 165 24.69 3.75 5.41
N ILE A 166 25.15 5.01 5.44
CA ILE A 166 25.79 5.60 6.61
C ILE A 166 24.81 5.66 7.79
N ILE A 167 23.54 5.98 7.53
CA ILE A 167 22.50 5.99 8.56
C ILE A 167 22.30 4.55 9.07
N SER A 168 22.15 3.54 8.21
CA SER A 168 21.97 2.15 8.64
C SER A 168 23.09 1.71 9.55
N GLU A 169 24.33 1.96 9.15
CA GLU A 169 25.49 1.55 9.94
C GLU A 169 25.45 2.20 11.34
N LYS A 170 25.10 3.49 11.43
CA LYS A 170 24.91 4.17 12.71
C LYS A 170 23.77 3.56 13.52
N LEU A 171 22.64 3.25 12.91
CA LEU A 171 21.49 2.63 13.58
C LEU A 171 21.84 1.25 14.12
N TRP A 172 22.55 0.43 13.34
CA TRP A 172 23.03 -0.89 13.76
C TRP A 172 24.03 -0.81 14.92
N ARG A 173 24.95 0.15 14.90
CA ARG A 173 25.96 0.32 15.95
C ARG A 173 25.39 0.92 17.25
N SER A 174 24.46 1.87 17.13
CA SER A 174 23.87 2.56 18.29
C SER A 174 22.64 1.86 18.87
N GLY A 175 21.88 1.13 18.04
CA GLY A 175 20.55 0.63 18.37
C GLY A 175 19.46 1.71 18.40
N ASP A 176 19.80 2.98 18.10
CA ASP A 176 18.90 4.11 18.28
C ASP A 176 18.16 4.47 16.99
N ILE A 177 16.92 3.99 16.85
CA ILE A 177 16.06 4.29 15.69
C ILE A 177 15.59 5.75 15.75
N PRO A 178 15.55 6.50 14.61
CA PRO A 178 15.03 7.86 14.58
C PRO A 178 13.55 7.88 14.94
N ASP A 179 13.10 8.90 15.69
CA ASP A 179 11.70 8.99 16.12
C ASP A 179 10.72 9.07 14.95
N ASP A 180 11.15 9.59 13.79
CA ASP A 180 10.34 9.63 12.57
C ASP A 180 10.06 8.23 12.01
N TRP A 181 10.97 7.26 12.22
CA TRP A 181 10.82 5.86 11.79
C TRP A 181 10.13 5.00 12.85
N LYS A 182 9.99 5.50 14.09
CA LYS A 182 9.16 4.83 15.12
C LYS A 182 7.66 5.08 14.92
N ARG A 183 7.30 6.03 14.05
CA ARG A 183 5.91 6.42 13.79
C ARG A 183 5.46 5.87 12.45
N ALA A 184 4.25 5.32 12.42
CA ALA A 184 3.61 4.82 11.21
C ALA A 184 2.15 5.27 11.15
N ASN A 185 1.62 5.47 9.93
CA ASN A 185 0.20 5.76 9.76
C ASN A 185 -0.60 4.46 9.83
N VAL A 186 -1.46 4.30 10.83
CA VAL A 186 -2.29 3.11 10.98
C VAL A 186 -3.55 3.25 10.12
N ILE A 187 -3.66 2.43 9.08
CA ILE A 187 -4.82 2.38 8.20
C ILE A 187 -5.71 1.19 8.56
N PRO A 188 -6.95 1.44 9.01
CA PRO A 188 -7.94 0.39 9.19
C PRO A 188 -8.38 -0.23 7.85
N ILE A 189 -8.28 -1.54 7.70
CA ILE A 189 -8.81 -2.28 6.55
C ILE A 189 -9.98 -3.14 7.00
N TYR A 190 -11.16 -2.85 6.45
CA TYR A 190 -12.35 -3.66 6.70
C TYR A 190 -12.15 -5.09 6.17
N LYS A 191 -12.47 -6.08 7.01
CA LYS A 191 -12.32 -7.50 6.72
C LYS A 191 -13.65 -8.14 6.30
N LYS A 192 -14.59 -8.30 7.25
CA LYS A 192 -15.91 -8.95 7.07
C LYS A 192 -16.82 -8.66 8.26
N GLY A 193 -18.14 -8.81 8.13
CA GLY A 193 -19.11 -8.60 9.21
C GLY A 193 -19.80 -7.23 9.17
N PRO A 194 -20.47 -6.79 10.22
CA PRO A 194 -20.99 -5.43 10.32
C PRO A 194 -19.86 -4.40 10.18
N LYS A 195 -20.03 -3.38 9.33
CA LYS A 195 -19.03 -2.32 9.11
C LYS A 195 -18.96 -1.36 10.31
N GLU A 196 -19.96 -1.39 11.17
CA GLU A 196 -20.07 -0.52 12.32
C GLU A 196 -19.22 -1.01 13.49
N ASP A 197 -18.87 -2.30 13.50
CA ASP A 197 -18.07 -2.92 14.55
C ASP A 197 -16.56 -2.73 14.31
N PRO A 198 -15.83 -2.04 15.21
CA PRO A 198 -14.37 -1.87 15.13
C PRO A 198 -13.59 -3.20 15.02
N GLY A 199 -14.12 -4.29 15.59
CA GLY A 199 -13.51 -5.62 15.54
C GLY A 199 -13.40 -6.22 14.15
N ASN A 200 -14.16 -5.69 13.20
CA ASN A 200 -14.14 -6.12 11.80
C ASN A 200 -13.10 -5.40 10.94
N TYR A 201 -12.25 -4.58 11.56
CA TYR A 201 -11.14 -3.88 10.90
C TYR A 201 -9.79 -4.45 11.34
N ARG A 202 -8.83 -4.46 10.40
CA ARG A 202 -7.43 -4.80 10.65
C ARG A 202 -6.58 -3.54 10.59
N PRO A 203 -5.71 -3.27 11.57
CA PRO A 203 -4.72 -2.20 11.43
C PRO A 203 -3.63 -2.62 10.45
N ILE A 204 -3.31 -1.75 9.49
CA ILE A 204 -2.10 -1.85 8.68
C ILE A 204 -1.25 -0.61 8.93
N SER A 205 -0.04 -0.80 9.41
CA SER A 205 0.92 0.29 9.61
C SER A 205 1.61 0.61 8.28
N LEU A 206 1.47 1.85 7.81
CA LEU A 206 2.29 2.41 6.74
C LEU A 206 3.51 3.08 7.36
N ALA A 207 4.62 2.34 7.35
CA ALA A 207 5.95 2.80 7.72
C ALA A 207 6.54 3.75 6.66
N SER A 208 7.62 4.46 7.02
CA SER A 208 8.38 5.26 6.06
C SER A 208 9.10 4.36 5.05
N VAL A 209 9.33 4.86 3.83
CA VAL A 209 10.01 4.06 2.79
C VAL A 209 11.46 3.77 3.19
N PRO A 210 12.23 4.72 3.75
CA PRO A 210 13.57 4.44 4.25
C PRO A 210 13.59 3.38 5.34
N GLU A 211 12.70 3.44 6.33
CA GLU A 211 12.55 2.41 7.36
C GLU A 211 12.31 1.02 6.73
N LYS A 212 11.44 0.94 5.71
CA LYS A 212 11.14 -0.31 5.02
C LYS A 212 12.31 -0.88 4.22
N VAL A 213 13.22 -0.04 3.74
CA VAL A 213 14.44 -0.47 3.04
C VAL A 213 15.47 -1.07 4.01
N MET A 214 15.36 -0.73 5.29
CA MET A 214 16.35 -1.01 6.33
C MET A 214 15.92 -2.16 7.27
N GLU A 215 14.65 -2.55 7.19
CA GLU A 215 14.05 -3.75 7.79
C GLU A 215 14.47 -5.02 7.02
#